data_AF-A0A2J2HE94-F1
#
_entry.id   AF-A0A2J2HE94-F1
#
_cell.length_a   1.000
_cell.length_b   1.000
_cell.length_c   1.000
_cell.angle_alpha   90.00
_cell.angle_beta   90.00
_cell.angle_gamma   90.00
#
_symmetry.space_group_name_H-M   'P 1'
#
loop_
_entity.id
_entity.type
_entity.pdbx_description
1 polymer ?
#
loop_
_entity_poly.entity_id
_entity_poly.type
_entity_poly.pdbx_seq_one_letter_code
_entity_poly.pdbx_strand_id
1 'polypeptide(L)' 'MSVRFRVWVEVGGVHLIGPGGYDILKAIDETGSISGAARRLGMSYRFVWNYIDKM' A
#
# COMPACT_ATOMS: atom_id res chain seq x y z
N MET A 1 26.00 -11.28 5.20
CA MET A 1 25.39 -11.51 3.87
C MET A 1 23.90 -11.22 4.00
N SER A 2 23.36 -10.21 3.31
CA SER A 2 21.93 -9.89 3.37
C SER A 2 21.25 -10.25 2.05
N VAL A 3 20.19 -11.04 2.14
CA VAL A 3 19.34 -11.39 0.99
C VAL A 3 18.15 -10.44 0.99
N ARG A 4 17.93 -9.77 -0.14
CA ARG A 4 16.74 -8.94 -0.38
C ARG A 4 15.92 -9.60 -1.47
N PHE A 5 14.65 -9.83 -1.21
CA PHE A 5 13.69 -10.30 -2.20
C PHE A 5 12.51 -9.33 -2.26
N ARG A 6 11.96 -9.15 -3.46
CA ARG A 6 10.75 -8.34 -3.71
C ARG A 6 9.69 -9.30 -4.23
N VAL A 7 8.58 -9.41 -3.50
CA VAL A 7 7.45 -10.24 -3.88
C VAL A 7 6.32 -9.32 -4.32
N TRP A 8 5.63 -9.70 -5.38
CA TRP A 8 4.39 -9.08 -5.80
C TRP A 8 3.37 -10.15 -6.16
N VAL A 9 2.10 -9.82 -5.97
CA VAL A 9 0.98 -10.72 -6.29
C VAL A 9 0.31 -10.23 -7.57
N GLU A 10 0.11 -11.15 -8.51
CA GLU A 10 -0.66 -10.91 -9.73
C GLU A 10 -1.89 -11.83 -9.74
N VAL A 11 -3.04 -11.31 -10.15
CA VAL A 11 -4.24 -12.11 -10.44
C VAL A 11 -4.74 -11.73 -11.82
N GLY A 12 -4.89 -12.73 -12.70
CA GLY A 12 -5.36 -12.51 -14.07
C GLY A 12 -4.45 -11.62 -14.92
N GLY A 13 -3.15 -11.54 -14.61
CA GLY A 13 -2.19 -10.68 -15.31
C GLY A 13 -2.17 -9.22 -14.83
N VAL A 14 -2.93 -8.89 -13.78
CA VAL A 14 -2.95 -7.56 -13.15
C VAL A 14 -2.14 -7.58 -11.87
N HIS A 15 -1.20 -6.64 -11.74
CA HIS A 15 -0.42 -6.44 -10.52
C HIS A 15 -1.31 -5.90 -9.40
N LEU A 16 -1.55 -6.71 -8.37
CA LEU A 16 -2.45 -6.37 -7.27
C LEU A 16 -1.74 -5.55 -6.21
N ILE A 17 -0.72 -6.12 -5.58
CA ILE A 17 -0.08 -5.56 -4.38
C ILE A 17 1.42 -5.88 -4.40
N GLY A 18 2.22 -4.82 -4.23
CA GLY A 18 3.61 -4.90 -3.79
C GLY A 18 3.75 -4.47 -2.31
N PRO A 19 4.98 -4.45 -1.77
CA PRO A 19 5.23 -4.12 -0.36
C PRO A 19 4.61 -2.79 0.09
N GLY A 20 4.70 -1.74 -0.74
CA GLY A 20 4.12 -0.44 -0.43
C GLY A 20 2.59 -0.43 -0.44
N GLY A 21 1.95 -1.30 -1.22
CA GLY A 21 0.49 -1.44 -1.22
C GLY A 21 -0.04 -2.14 0.02
N TYR A 22 0.68 -3.17 0.44
CA TYR A 22 0.39 -3.87 1.69
C TYR A 22 0.47 -2.89 2.88
N ASP A 23 1.52 -2.07 2.95
CA ASP A 23 1.68 -1.10 4.04
C ASP A 23 0.53 -0.07 4.06
N ILE A 24 0.08 0.39 2.89
CA ILE A 24 -1.06 1.30 2.76
C ILE A 24 -2.34 0.65 3.28
N LEU A 25 -2.69 -0.54 2.79
CA LEU A 25 -3.92 -1.23 3.17
C LEU A 25 -3.93 -1.63 4.64
N LYS A 26 -2.79 -2.11 5.15
CA LYS A 26 -2.62 -2.42 6.57
C LYS A 26 -2.79 -1.17 7.44
N ALA A 27 -2.20 -0.05 7.05
CA ALA A 27 -2.37 1.19 7.80
C ALA A 27 -3.82 1.71 7.77
N ILE A 28 -4.56 1.49 6.67
CA ILE A 28 -5.98 1.82 6.59
C ILE A 28 -6.79 0.94 7.54
N ASP A 29 -6.56 -0.37 7.53
CA ASP A 29 -7.22 -1.33 8.42
C ASP A 29 -6.98 -0.97 9.90
N GLU A 30 -5.72 -0.71 10.27
CA GLU A 30 -5.35 -0.40 11.64
C GLU A 30 -5.80 1.00 12.11
N THR A 31 -6.02 1.96 11.20
CA THR A 31 -6.45 3.32 11.56
C THR A 31 -7.93 3.60 11.29
N GLY A 32 -8.62 2.73 10.54
CA GLY A 32 -9.99 2.93 10.07
C GLY A 32 -10.17 4.15 9.16
N SER A 33 -9.08 4.73 8.61
CA SER A 33 -9.14 5.99 7.87
C SER A 33 -8.02 6.13 6.85
N ILE A 34 -8.35 6.54 5.62
CA ILE A 34 -7.35 6.90 4.59
C ILE A 34 -6.47 8.07 5.06
N SER A 35 -7.08 9.07 5.70
CA SER A 35 -6.33 10.20 6.28
C SER A 35 -5.43 9.77 7.44
N GLY A 36 -5.88 8.78 8.22
CA GLY A 36 -5.11 8.18 9.32
C GLY A 36 -3.90 7.41 8.80
N ALA A 37 -4.10 6.57 7.79
CA ALA A 37 -3.04 5.84 7.10
C ALA A 37 -2.00 6.78 6.49
N ALA A 38 -2.44 7.83 5.78
CA ALA A 38 -1.55 8.83 5.19
C ALA A 38 -0.66 9.50 6.25
N ARG A 39 -1.24 9.97 7.37
CA ARG A 39 -0.48 10.55 8.49
C ARG A 39 0.49 9.55 9.10
N ARG A 40 0.05 8.31 9.32
CA ARG A 40 0.87 7.25 9.94
C ARG A 40 2.06 6.85 9.07
N LEU A 41 1.87 6.80 7.76
CA LEU A 41 2.90 6.42 6.79
C LEU A 41 3.76 7.62 6.32
N GLY A 42 3.48 8.84 6.80
CA GLY A 42 4.16 10.06 6.33
C GLY A 42 3.90 10.38 4.84
N MET A 43 2.79 9.90 4.30
CA MET A 43 2.39 10.07 2.90
C MET A 43 1.33 11.17 2.79
N SER A 44 1.24 11.81 1.62
CA SER A 44 0.11 12.70 1.36
C SER A 44 -1.19 11.91 1.20
N TYR A 45 -2.31 12.46 1.66
CA TYR A 45 -3.64 11.87 1.44
C TYR A 45 -3.87 11.56 -0.04
N ARG A 46 -3.50 12.49 -0.93
CA ARG A 46 -3.65 12.33 -2.39
C ARG A 46 -2.87 11.14 -2.93
N PHE A 47 -1.66 10.88 -2.40
CA PHE A 47 -0.88 9.72 -2.81
C PHE A 47 -1.58 8.42 -2.43
N VAL A 48 -2.04 8.30 -1.18
CA VAL A 48 -2.74 7.12 -0.68
C VAL A 48 -4.06 6.92 -1.45
N TRP A 49 -4.83 7.99 -1.66
CA TRP A 49 -6.06 7.94 -2.45
C TRP A 49 -5.82 7.49 -3.88
N ASN A 50 -4.86 8.10 -4.59
CA ASN A 50 -4.51 7.71 -5.95
C ASN A 50 -3.99 6.27 -6.04
N TYR A 51 -3.40 5.75 -4.97
CA TYR A 51 -2.97 4.36 -4.92
C TYR A 51 -4.17 3.42 -4.91
N ILE A 52 -5.15 3.69 -4.04
CA ILE A 52 -6.40 2.91 -3.93
C ILE A 52 -7.22 3.02 -5.23
N ASP A 53 -7.29 4.22 -5.83
CA ASP A 53 -8.04 4.48 -7.07
C ASP A 53 -7.45 3.75 -8.30
N LYS A 54 -6.18 3.33 -8.23
CA LYS A 54 -5.47 2.61 -9.30
C LYS A 54 -5.42 1.10 -9.11
N MET A 55 -5.80 0.59 -7.93
CA MET A 55 -5.94 -0.84 -7.67
C MET A 55 -7.19 -1.38 -8.36
#